data_AF-A0AAQ4D0F3-F1
#
_entry.id   AF-A0AAQ4D0F3-F1
#
_cell.length_a   1.000
_cell.length_b   1.000
_cell.length_c   1.000
_cell.angle_alpha   90.00
_cell.angle_beta   90.00
_cell.angle_gamma   90.00
#
_symmetry.space_group_name_H-M   'P 1'
#
loop_
_entity.id
_entity.type
_entity.pdbx_description
1 polymer ?
#
loop_
_entity_poly.entity_id
_entity_poly.type
_entity_poly.pdbx_seq_one_letter_code
_entity_poly.pdbx_strand_id
1 'polypeptide(L)'
;MLEKLRVEETPSWTNSALKKLRAQETARWRNSALEKLRVGETLHWRNSALEKFRAGGTPRWKNYVLEKLRAGEAPRRRNFVLEKLRVGETPFWTNSVLEKLRAGETPCWTNSVLEKLRVGETPCWRNFVQEKLRAGESPC
;
A
#
# COMPACT_ATOMS: atom_id res chain seq x y z
N MET A 1 -10.39 10.40 21.52
CA MET A 1 -9.19 9.99 20.75
C MET A 1 -8.72 8.66 21.33
N LEU A 2 -8.75 7.57 20.57
CA LEU A 2 -8.31 6.25 21.05
C LEU A 2 -6.81 6.09 20.77
N GLU A 3 -6.02 5.86 21.83
CA GLU A 3 -4.56 5.88 21.72
C GLU A 3 -3.96 4.59 21.19
N LYS A 4 -4.50 3.44 21.60
CA LYS A 4 -4.09 2.11 21.15
C LYS A 4 -5.27 1.17 21.22
N LEU A 5 -5.52 0.43 20.14
CA LEU A 5 -6.53 -0.61 20.12
C LEU A 5 -5.92 -1.92 19.56
N ARG A 6 -6.33 -3.05 20.13
CA ARG A 6 -6.06 -4.39 19.61
C ARG A 6 -7.42 -5.02 19.32
N VAL A 7 -7.59 -5.55 18.12
CA VAL A 7 -8.83 -6.23 17.73
C VAL A 7 -8.48 -7.61 17.18
N GLU A 8 -9.17 -8.62 17.67
CA GLU A 8 -8.97 -10.02 17.30
C GLU A 8 -10.07 -10.51 16.34
N GLU A 9 -11.25 -9.86 16.33
CA GLU A 9 -12.34 -10.14 15.41
C GLU A 9 -12.27 -9.28 14.13
N THR A 10 -13.34 -9.27 13.32
CA THR A 10 -13.42 -8.51 12.06
C THR A 10 -14.10 -7.14 12.18
N PRO A 11 -13.44 -6.07 12.70
CA PRO A 11 -14.10 -4.81 12.96
C PRO A 11 -14.35 -4.02 11.67
N SER A 12 -15.46 -3.27 11.67
CA SER A 12 -15.75 -2.26 10.66
C SER A 12 -15.74 -0.87 11.27
N TRP A 13 -14.91 0.01 10.73
CA TRP A 13 -14.79 1.40 11.18
C TRP A 13 -15.29 2.35 10.09
N THR A 14 -16.11 3.29 10.51
CA THR A 14 -16.62 4.37 9.66
C THR A 14 -16.42 5.69 10.39
N ASN A 15 -15.94 6.73 9.69
CA ASN A 15 -15.73 8.07 10.25
C ASN A 15 -14.89 8.05 11.54
N SER A 16 -13.79 7.30 11.53
CA SER A 16 -13.00 7.02 12.73
C SER A 16 -11.59 7.60 12.63
N ALA A 17 -11.09 8.14 13.75
CA ALA A 17 -9.72 8.63 13.88
C ALA A 17 -9.01 7.88 15.03
N LEU A 18 -8.00 7.07 14.70
CA LEU A 18 -7.22 6.31 15.69
C LEU A 18 -5.73 6.62 15.57
N LYS A 19 -5.03 6.61 16.70
CA LYS A 19 -3.58 6.83 16.68
C LYS A 19 -2.83 5.55 16.32
N LYS A 20 -3.13 4.45 17.00
CA LYS A 20 -2.45 3.16 16.79
C LYS A 20 -3.45 2.00 16.84
N LEU A 21 -3.35 1.12 15.85
CA LEU A 21 -4.13 -0.10 15.80
C LEU A 21 -3.26 -1.32 15.45
N ARG A 22 -3.55 -2.44 16.11
CA ARG A 22 -3.13 -3.76 15.70
C ARG A 22 -4.35 -4.65 15.46
N ALA A 23 -4.48 -5.20 14.26
CA ALA A 23 -5.52 -6.19 13.93
C ALA A 23 -4.85 -7.46 13.40
N GLN A 24 -5.38 -8.65 13.72
CA GLN A 24 -4.76 -9.91 13.29
C GLN A 24 -5.36 -10.46 12.00
N GLU A 25 -6.68 -10.43 11.85
CA GLU A 25 -7.36 -11.09 10.72
C GLU A 25 -7.82 -10.10 9.65
N THR A 26 -9.06 -9.61 9.77
CA THR A 26 -9.72 -8.84 8.71
C THR A 26 -10.32 -7.55 9.26
N ALA A 27 -10.04 -6.40 8.65
CA ALA A 27 -10.70 -5.15 9.04
C ALA A 27 -11.17 -4.34 7.83
N ARG A 28 -12.31 -3.67 8.01
CA ARG A 28 -12.91 -2.79 6.99
C ARG A 28 -12.91 -1.36 7.48
N TRP A 29 -12.46 -0.46 6.62
CA TRP A 29 -12.33 0.97 6.93
C TRP A 29 -12.94 1.81 5.84
N ARG A 30 -13.76 2.75 6.26
CA ARG A 30 -14.37 3.77 5.41
C ARG A 30 -14.20 5.13 6.06
N ASN A 31 -13.80 6.14 5.30
CA ASN A 31 -13.72 7.53 5.77
C ASN A 31 -12.95 7.67 7.09
N SER A 32 -11.78 7.03 7.20
CA SER A 32 -11.03 6.92 8.45
C SER A 32 -9.61 7.47 8.31
N ALA A 33 -9.07 7.94 9.42
CA ALA A 33 -7.70 8.46 9.52
C ALA A 33 -6.94 7.69 10.61
N LEU A 34 -5.78 7.13 10.26
CA LEU A 34 -4.88 6.50 11.23
C LEU A 34 -3.45 7.04 11.13
N GLU A 35 -2.73 7.13 12.24
CA GLU A 35 -1.27 7.33 12.15
C GLU A 35 -0.56 5.99 11.89
N LYS A 36 -0.85 4.96 12.68
CA LYS A 36 -0.10 3.69 12.63
C LYS A 36 -1.02 2.48 12.66
N LEU A 37 -0.86 1.63 11.66
CA LEU A 37 -1.61 0.39 11.52
C LEU A 37 -0.67 -0.79 11.27
N ARG A 38 -0.85 -1.87 12.03
CA ARG A 38 -0.19 -3.17 11.81
C ARG A 38 -1.25 -4.25 11.65
N VAL A 39 -1.23 -4.95 10.53
CA VAL A 39 -2.22 -6.01 10.24
C VAL A 39 -1.56 -7.29 9.73
N GLY A 40 -2.14 -8.43 10.12
CA GLY A 40 -1.74 -9.77 9.69
C GLY A 40 -2.16 -10.06 8.24
N GLU A 41 -3.45 -10.16 7.95
CA GLU A 41 -3.94 -10.78 6.71
C GLU A 41 -4.64 -9.82 5.73
N THR A 42 -5.96 -9.60 5.88
CA THR A 42 -6.79 -9.04 4.79
C THR A 42 -7.45 -7.73 5.20
N LEU A 43 -7.37 -6.71 4.33
CA LEU A 43 -8.00 -5.41 4.60
C LEU A 43 -8.79 -4.89 3.42
N HIS A 44 -9.88 -4.21 3.73
CA HIS A 44 -10.56 -3.35 2.78
C HIS A 44 -10.55 -1.91 3.30
N TRP A 45 -9.82 -1.05 2.60
CA TRP A 45 -9.67 0.35 2.97
C TRP A 45 -10.21 1.25 1.86
N ARG A 46 -11.19 2.10 2.20
CA ARG A 46 -11.83 3.00 1.25
C ARG A 46 -11.87 4.44 1.77
N ASN A 47 -11.50 5.39 0.91
CA ASN A 47 -11.64 6.82 1.16
C ASN A 47 -11.04 7.25 2.50
N SER A 48 -9.75 7.00 2.71
CA SER A 48 -9.16 7.06 4.06
C SER A 48 -7.67 7.40 3.98
N ALA A 49 -7.14 8.02 5.03
CA ALA A 49 -5.74 8.48 5.10
C ALA A 49 -4.97 7.71 6.18
N LEU A 50 -3.69 7.43 5.92
CA LEU A 50 -2.85 6.68 6.85
C LEU A 50 -1.40 7.16 6.78
N GLU A 51 -0.70 7.37 7.90
CA GLU A 51 0.73 7.72 7.81
C GLU A 51 1.60 6.48 7.60
N LYS A 52 1.42 5.45 8.44
CA LYS A 52 2.30 4.28 8.48
C LYS A 52 1.50 3.00 8.52
N PHE A 53 1.67 2.19 7.48
CA PHE A 53 1.04 0.88 7.38
C PHE A 53 2.07 -0.25 7.25
N ARG A 54 1.84 -1.33 8.01
CA ARG A 54 2.54 -2.61 7.85
C ARG A 54 1.51 -3.72 7.73
N ALA A 55 1.54 -4.45 6.62
CA ALA A 55 0.73 -5.64 6.36
C ALA A 55 1.61 -6.87 6.17
N GLY A 56 1.15 -8.03 6.64
CA GLY A 56 1.63 -9.33 6.22
C GLY A 56 1.01 -9.75 4.87
N GLY A 57 -0.33 -9.76 4.79
CA GLY A 57 -1.09 -10.27 3.66
C GLY A 57 -1.47 -9.25 2.58
N THR A 58 -2.58 -9.51 1.88
CA THR A 58 -3.04 -8.82 0.66
C THR A 58 -4.15 -7.78 0.88
N PRO A 59 -3.81 -6.52 1.21
CA PRO A 59 -4.82 -5.50 1.45
C PRO A 59 -5.37 -4.90 0.15
N ARG A 60 -6.68 -4.70 0.07
CA ARG A 60 -7.38 -4.02 -1.04
C ARG A 60 -7.68 -2.58 -0.68
N TRP A 61 -7.16 -1.65 -1.48
CA TRP A 61 -7.29 -0.22 -1.24
C TRP A 61 -7.94 0.50 -2.41
N LYS A 62 -8.84 1.44 -2.09
CA LYS A 62 -9.46 2.34 -3.07
C LYS A 62 -9.57 3.75 -2.52
N ASN A 63 -9.10 4.75 -3.28
CA ASN A 63 -9.16 6.16 -2.93
C ASN A 63 -8.48 6.42 -1.57
N TYR A 64 -7.15 6.39 -1.51
CA TYR A 64 -6.44 6.59 -0.25
C TYR A 64 -5.15 7.39 -0.45
N VAL A 65 -4.71 8.02 0.65
CA VAL A 65 -3.43 8.72 0.74
C VAL A 65 -2.62 8.08 1.84
N LEU A 66 -1.37 7.73 1.55
CA LEU A 66 -0.50 7.06 2.52
C LEU A 66 0.93 7.58 2.44
N GLU A 67 1.58 7.82 3.57
CA GLU A 67 2.97 8.30 3.57
C GLU A 67 3.93 7.11 3.42
N LYS A 68 3.79 6.07 4.26
CA LYS A 68 4.72 4.94 4.31
C LYS A 68 4.02 3.60 4.40
N LEU A 69 4.47 2.69 3.54
CA LEU A 69 3.87 1.37 3.39
C LEU A 69 4.90 0.26 3.29
N ARG A 70 4.70 -0.78 4.09
CA ARG A 70 5.41 -2.05 3.98
C ARG A 70 4.39 -3.18 3.90
N ALA A 71 4.37 -3.90 2.80
CA ALA A 71 3.55 -5.09 2.62
C ALA A 71 4.46 -6.27 2.28
N GLY A 72 4.17 -7.46 2.83
CA GLY A 72 4.81 -8.70 2.39
C GLY A 72 4.33 -9.08 0.99
N GLU A 73 3.01 -9.22 0.86
CA GLU A 73 2.35 -9.71 -0.36
C GLU A 73 1.76 -8.60 -1.25
N ALA A 74 1.42 -9.02 -2.48
CA ALA A 74 0.90 -8.22 -3.59
C ALA A 74 -0.45 -7.51 -3.31
N PRO A 75 -0.46 -6.18 -3.14
CA PRO A 75 -1.66 -5.40 -2.93
C PRO A 75 -2.28 -4.94 -4.26
N ARG A 76 -3.59 -5.19 -4.46
CA ARG A 76 -4.37 -4.55 -5.54
C ARG A 76 -4.86 -3.18 -5.09
N ARG A 77 -4.46 -2.14 -5.82
CA ARG A 77 -4.74 -0.74 -5.45
C ARG A 77 -5.18 0.09 -6.63
N ARG A 78 -6.12 0.98 -6.37
CA ARG A 78 -6.68 1.90 -7.37
C ARG A 78 -6.87 3.29 -6.77
N ASN A 79 -6.55 4.32 -7.55
CA ASN A 79 -6.72 5.73 -7.18
C ASN A 79 -6.01 6.06 -5.86
N PHE A 80 -4.69 6.17 -5.88
CA PHE A 80 -3.94 6.46 -4.66
C PHE A 80 -2.74 7.38 -4.87
N VAL A 81 -2.37 8.03 -3.77
CA VAL A 81 -1.13 8.80 -3.65
C VAL A 81 -0.31 8.21 -2.51
N LEU A 82 0.95 7.88 -2.80
CA LEU A 82 1.85 7.27 -1.82
C LEU A 82 3.26 7.86 -1.92
N GLU A 83 3.89 8.16 -0.78
CA GLU A 83 5.26 8.69 -0.80
C GLU A 83 6.27 7.54 -0.88
N LYS A 84 6.20 6.57 0.05
CA LYS A 84 7.20 5.50 0.16
C LYS A 84 6.56 4.12 0.27
N LEU A 85 6.95 3.24 -0.64
CA LEU A 85 6.51 1.86 -0.69
C LEU A 85 7.67 0.87 -0.66
N ARG A 86 7.52 -0.16 0.17
CA ARG A 86 8.26 -1.42 0.07
C ARG A 86 7.29 -2.59 -0.04
N VAL A 87 7.44 -3.41 -1.07
CA VAL A 87 6.65 -4.63 -1.28
C VAL A 87 7.58 -5.78 -1.65
N GLY A 88 7.30 -6.98 -1.16
CA GLY A 88 8.04 -8.19 -1.54
C GLY A 88 7.64 -8.65 -2.94
N GLU A 89 6.35 -8.89 -3.13
CA GLU A 89 5.80 -9.53 -4.34
C GLU A 89 5.14 -8.56 -5.34
N THR A 90 4.82 -9.08 -6.54
CA THR A 90 4.24 -8.40 -7.71
C THR A 90 2.92 -7.63 -7.47
N PRO A 91 2.93 -6.28 -7.34
CA PRO A 91 1.70 -5.51 -7.22
C PRO A 91 1.03 -5.16 -8.57
N PHE A 92 -0.30 -4.96 -8.55
CA PHE A 92 -1.07 -4.41 -9.69
C PHE A 92 -1.74 -3.08 -9.34
N TRP A 93 -1.41 -2.02 -10.09
CA TRP A 93 -1.85 -0.65 -9.81
C TRP A 93 -2.50 0.05 -11.00
N THR A 94 -3.52 0.86 -10.70
CA THR A 94 -4.24 1.66 -11.70
C THR A 94 -4.52 3.06 -11.17
N ASN A 95 -4.30 4.10 -11.99
CA ASN A 95 -4.55 5.50 -11.63
C ASN A 95 -3.83 5.91 -10.33
N SER A 96 -2.50 5.87 -10.32
CA SER A 96 -1.72 5.98 -9.08
C SER A 96 -0.54 6.95 -9.20
N VAL A 97 -0.21 7.63 -8.11
CA VAL A 97 0.97 8.51 -8.00
C VAL A 97 1.84 8.00 -6.86
N LEU A 98 3.11 7.72 -7.14
CA LEU A 98 4.07 7.22 -6.15
C LEU A 98 5.40 7.97 -6.23
N GLU A 99 5.98 8.40 -5.11
CA GLU A 99 7.31 9.03 -5.14
C GLU A 99 8.42 7.97 -5.19
N LYS A 100 8.40 7.00 -4.27
CA LYS A 100 9.48 6.01 -4.12
C LYS A 100 8.94 4.59 -3.98
N LEU A 101 9.34 3.71 -4.89
CA LEU A 101 9.10 2.26 -4.81
C LEU A 101 10.39 1.47 -4.60
N ARG A 102 10.32 0.47 -3.71
CA ARG A 102 11.17 -0.71 -3.75
C ARG A 102 10.28 -1.96 -3.83
N ALA A 103 10.42 -2.73 -4.90
CA ALA A 103 9.74 -4.01 -5.08
C ALA A 103 10.78 -5.12 -5.22
N GLY A 104 10.52 -6.29 -4.64
CA GLY A 104 11.33 -7.49 -4.87
C GLY A 104 11.10 -8.02 -6.29
N GLU A 105 9.83 -8.16 -6.66
CA GLU A 105 9.39 -8.69 -7.97
C GLU A 105 8.77 -7.62 -8.89
N THR A 106 8.42 -8.04 -10.10
CA THR A 106 7.85 -7.27 -11.22
C THR A 106 6.49 -6.58 -10.93
N PRO A 107 6.42 -5.24 -10.78
CA PRO A 107 5.14 -4.53 -10.67
C PRO A 107 4.48 -4.27 -12.02
N CYS A 108 3.13 -4.27 -12.02
CA CYS A 108 2.32 -3.91 -13.18
C CYS A 108 1.54 -2.61 -12.94
N TRP A 109 1.61 -1.70 -13.91
CA TRP A 109 1.02 -0.36 -13.80
C TRP A 109 0.15 0.02 -14.99
N THR A 110 -0.92 0.76 -14.71
CA THR A 110 -1.75 1.41 -15.73
C THR A 110 -2.09 2.84 -15.33
N ASN A 111 -1.92 3.82 -16.23
CA ASN A 111 -2.26 5.23 -16.01
C ASN A 111 -1.65 5.76 -14.69
N SER A 112 -0.33 5.70 -14.54
CA SER A 112 0.31 6.02 -13.25
C SER A 112 1.58 6.85 -13.41
N VAL A 113 2.01 7.48 -12.32
CA VAL A 113 3.21 8.32 -12.26
C VAL A 113 4.12 7.81 -11.13
N LEU A 114 5.42 7.67 -11.40
CA LEU A 114 6.42 7.31 -10.39
C LEU A 114 7.71 8.10 -10.53
N GLU A 115 8.17 8.69 -9.44
CA GLU A 115 9.44 9.41 -9.46
C GLU A 115 10.65 8.46 -9.43
N LYS A 116 10.69 7.52 -8.47
CA LYS A 116 11.85 6.65 -8.23
C LYS A 116 11.45 5.19 -8.06
N LEU A 117 11.92 4.33 -8.96
CA LEU A 117 11.76 2.88 -8.88
C LEU A 117 13.07 2.16 -8.56
N ARG A 118 13.01 1.19 -7.64
CA ARG A 118 13.96 0.10 -7.54
C ARG A 118 13.23 -1.24 -7.59
N VAL A 119 13.64 -2.12 -8.48
CA VAL A 119 13.00 -3.42 -8.70
C VAL A 119 14.07 -4.47 -9.03
N GLY A 120 13.86 -5.72 -8.61
CA GLY A 120 14.75 -6.83 -8.94
C GLY A 120 14.61 -7.35 -10.37
N GLU A 121 13.47 -7.11 -11.01
CA GLU A 121 13.10 -7.61 -12.35
C GLU A 121 12.43 -6.52 -13.21
N THR A 122 12.27 -6.78 -14.51
CA THR A 122 11.72 -5.81 -15.47
C THR A 122 10.22 -5.58 -15.29
N PRO A 123 9.77 -4.34 -14.99
CA PRO A 123 8.36 -3.97 -14.78
C PRO A 123 7.53 -3.88 -16.07
N CYS A 124 6.21 -4.09 -15.96
CA CYS A 124 5.23 -3.92 -17.05
C CYS A 124 4.40 -2.64 -16.86
N TRP A 125 4.26 -1.82 -17.91
CA TRP A 125 3.59 -0.52 -17.83
C TRP A 125 2.70 -0.22 -19.02
N ARG A 126 1.59 0.49 -18.78
CA ARG A 126 0.73 1.10 -19.80
C ARG A 126 0.39 2.53 -19.38
N ASN A 127 0.61 3.53 -20.25
CA ASN A 127 0.37 4.95 -19.97
C ASN A 127 1.05 5.40 -18.66
N PHE A 128 2.38 5.37 -18.66
CA PHE A 128 3.18 5.59 -17.45
C PHE A 128 4.21 6.70 -17.63
N VAL A 129 4.39 7.52 -16.60
CA VAL A 129 5.41 8.56 -16.55
C VAL A 129 6.40 8.24 -15.42
N GLN A 130 7.68 8.12 -15.77
CA GLN A 130 8.76 7.82 -14.83
C GLN A 130 9.91 8.80 -14.91
N GLU A 131 10.47 9.21 -13.77
CA GLU A 131 11.69 10.04 -13.74
C GLU A 131 12.98 9.21 -13.60
N LYS A 132 13.04 8.24 -12.68
CA LYS A 132 14.25 7.47 -12.38
C LYS A 132 13.97 5.97 -12.17
N LEU A 133 14.67 5.12 -12.94
CA LEU A 133 14.65 3.65 -12.82
C LEU A 133 16.02 3.13 -12.37
N ARG A 134 16.02 2.20 -11.41
CA ARG A 134 17.14 1.29 -11.16
C ARG A 134 16.60 -0.14 -11.10
N ALA A 135 16.75 -0.89 -12.18
CA ALA A 135 16.57 -2.32 -12.16
C ALA A 135 17.86 -2.97 -11.64
N GLY A 136 17.75 -3.97 -10.77
CA GLY A 136 18.87 -4.89 -10.56
C GLY A 136 19.02 -5.72 -11.83
N GLU A 137 20.22 -5.74 -12.40
CA GLU A 137 20.56 -6.80 -13.35
C GLU A 137 20.61 -8.10 -12.55
N SER A 138 19.66 -9.01 -12.80
CA SER A 138 19.91 -10.42 -12.55
C SER A 138 20.78 -10.90 -13.72
N PRO A 139 21.96 -11.50 -13.48
CA PRO A 139 22.61 -12.29 -14.51
C PRO A 139 21.68 -13.46 -14.85
N CYS A 140 21.49 -13.67 -16.16
CA CYS A 140 20.76 -14.75 -16.83
C CYS A 140 19.28 -14.46 -17.14
#